data_AF-A0A2R6PK83-F1
#
_entry.id   AF-A0A2R6PK83-F1
#
_cell.length_a   1.000
_cell.length_b   1.000
_cell.length_c   1.000
_cell.angle_alpha   90.00
_cell.angle_beta   90.00
_cell.angle_gamma   90.00
#
_symmetry.space_group_name_H-M   'P 1'
#
loop_
_entity.id
_entity.type
_entity.pdbx_description
1 polymer ?
#
loop_
_entity_poly.entity_id
_entity_poly.type
_entity_poly.pdbx_seq_one_letter_code
_entity_poly.pdbx_strand_id
1 'polypeptide(L)'
;MGSACKDEREEVVEAWYMDDSDEDQRLPHHREPKAIVSLDQLAELGVLSWRLDADNYETDEQLKKIREERGYSYMDFCEVCPEKLPNYEEKIKNFFEEHLHADEEIRYCVAGSGYFDVRDHNDDWIRVWVKKGGMIVLPAGIYHRFTLDANNYIKAMRLFVGDPIWTPFNRPHDHLPARKEYLETFVQKEAARPAVDAAA
;
A
#
# COMPACT_ATOMS: atom_id res chain seq x y z
N MET A 1 -11.36 -31.48 -10.59
CA MET A 1 -10.32 -30.45 -10.74
C MET A 1 -10.97 -29.14 -10.34
N GLY A 2 -10.86 -28.77 -9.06
CA GLY A 2 -11.40 -27.50 -8.59
C GLY A 2 -10.56 -26.39 -9.20
N SER A 3 -11.19 -25.49 -9.96
CA SER A 3 -10.56 -24.22 -10.30
C SER A 3 -10.15 -23.59 -8.97
N ALA A 4 -8.86 -23.34 -8.77
CA ALA A 4 -8.44 -22.45 -7.70
C ALA A 4 -9.25 -21.16 -7.89
N CYS A 5 -10.01 -20.75 -6.88
CA CYS A 5 -10.74 -19.49 -6.92
C CYS A 5 -9.66 -18.40 -6.97
N LYS A 6 -9.41 -17.87 -8.16
CA LYS A 6 -8.43 -16.81 -8.35
C LYS A 6 -8.91 -15.61 -7.54
N ASP A 7 -8.04 -15.06 -6.71
CA ASP A 7 -8.36 -13.85 -5.98
C ASP A 7 -8.49 -12.71 -6.98
N GLU A 8 -9.69 -12.17 -7.14
CA GLU A 8 -9.96 -11.12 -8.13
C GLU A 8 -9.11 -9.86 -7.86
N ARG A 9 -8.67 -9.65 -6.61
CA ARG A 9 -7.77 -8.54 -6.25
C ARG A 9 -6.45 -8.58 -7.02
N GLU A 10 -5.96 -9.75 -7.42
CA GLU A 10 -4.72 -9.90 -8.20
C GLU A 10 -4.79 -9.22 -9.58
N GLU A 11 -5.99 -8.95 -10.10
CA GLU A 11 -6.15 -8.18 -11.34
C GLU A 11 -5.70 -6.72 -11.20
N VAL A 12 -5.80 -6.17 -9.99
CA VAL A 12 -5.62 -4.74 -9.71
C VAL A 12 -4.52 -4.45 -8.68
N VAL A 13 -4.11 -5.45 -7.91
CA VAL A 13 -3.01 -5.37 -6.93
C VAL A 13 -2.09 -6.58 -7.10
N GLU A 14 -0.80 -6.33 -7.33
CA GLU A 14 0.24 -7.36 -7.38
C GLU A 14 1.39 -6.97 -6.46
N ALA A 15 2.08 -7.92 -5.84
CA ALA A 15 3.21 -7.62 -4.96
C ALA A 15 4.38 -8.59 -5.10
N TRP A 16 5.59 -8.08 -4.87
CA TRP A 16 6.83 -8.84 -4.95
C TRP A 16 7.96 -8.21 -4.15
N TYR A 17 8.94 -9.01 -3.77
CA TYR A 17 10.19 -8.50 -3.21
C TYR A 17 11.06 -7.84 -4.29
N MET A 18 11.68 -6.72 -3.91
CA MET A 18 12.51 -5.92 -4.82
C MET A 18 13.94 -6.45 -4.94
N ASP A 19 14.56 -6.27 -6.11
CA ASP A 19 16.02 -6.34 -6.26
C ASP A 19 16.74 -5.19 -5.52
N ASP A 20 18.07 -5.22 -5.54
CA ASP A 20 18.95 -4.25 -4.89
C ASP A 20 19.59 -3.25 -5.89
N SER A 21 19.06 -3.16 -7.11
CA SER A 21 19.60 -2.25 -8.13
C SER A 21 19.28 -0.78 -7.84
N ASP A 22 20.15 0.11 -8.33
CA ASP A 22 20.00 1.57 -8.28
C ASP A 22 19.40 2.15 -9.58
N GLU A 23 18.76 1.29 -10.38
CA GLU A 23 18.04 1.71 -11.59
C GLU A 23 16.84 2.62 -11.26
N ASP A 24 16.18 3.12 -12.30
CA ASP A 24 15.03 4.02 -12.15
C ASP A 24 13.94 3.37 -11.28
N GLN A 25 13.65 3.99 -10.13
CA GLN A 25 12.66 3.54 -9.14
C GLN A 25 11.27 3.20 -9.72
N ARG A 26 10.93 3.72 -10.91
CA ARG A 26 9.66 3.50 -11.62
C ARG A 26 9.63 2.19 -12.40
N LEU A 27 10.74 1.46 -12.49
CA LEU A 27 10.81 0.12 -13.08
C LEU A 27 10.25 -0.92 -12.10
N PRO A 28 9.90 -2.15 -12.53
CA PRO A 28 9.34 -3.14 -11.61
C PRO A 28 10.30 -3.60 -10.50
N HIS A 29 11.62 -3.58 -10.71
CA HIS A 29 12.62 -4.09 -9.75
C HIS A 29 12.35 -5.52 -9.25
N HIS A 30 12.08 -6.47 -10.17
CA HIS A 30 11.90 -7.86 -9.76
C HIS A 30 13.24 -8.52 -9.45
N ARG A 31 13.32 -9.25 -8.33
CA ARG A 31 14.40 -10.23 -8.11
C ARG A 31 14.41 -11.30 -9.21
N GLU A 32 15.58 -11.91 -9.42
CA GLU A 32 15.73 -13.08 -10.28
C GLU A 32 16.19 -14.30 -9.45
N PRO A 33 15.34 -15.33 -9.26
CA PRO A 33 13.98 -15.48 -9.80
C PRO A 33 12.96 -14.57 -9.09
N LYS A 34 11.82 -14.31 -9.75
CA LYS A 34 10.73 -13.49 -9.20
C LYS A 34 10.26 -14.02 -7.85
N ALA A 35 10.30 -13.16 -6.84
CA ALA A 35 9.84 -13.43 -5.49
C ALA A 35 8.47 -12.76 -5.25
N ILE A 36 7.39 -13.38 -5.71
CA ILE A 36 6.02 -12.87 -5.58
C ILE A 36 5.56 -12.96 -4.12
N VAL A 37 4.79 -11.96 -3.68
CA VAL A 37 4.17 -11.86 -2.36
C VAL A 37 2.65 -11.96 -2.52
N SER A 38 2.01 -12.86 -1.78
CA SER A 38 0.55 -12.99 -1.82
C SER A 38 -0.14 -11.86 -1.06
N LEU A 39 -1.42 -11.62 -1.37
CA LEU A 39 -2.21 -10.61 -0.66
C LEU A 39 -2.46 -10.99 0.81
N ASP A 40 -2.42 -12.27 1.16
CA ASP A 40 -2.50 -12.73 2.54
C ASP A 40 -1.22 -12.40 3.32
N GLN A 41 -0.04 -12.51 2.69
CA GLN A 41 1.22 -12.09 3.29
C GLN A 41 1.26 -10.56 3.50
N LEU A 42 0.68 -9.77 2.60
CA LEU A 42 0.51 -8.33 2.83
C LEU A 42 -0.42 -8.06 4.02
N ALA A 43 -1.51 -8.83 4.15
CA ALA A 43 -2.44 -8.69 5.26
C ALA A 43 -1.81 -9.03 6.62
N GLU A 44 -0.81 -9.91 6.68
CA GLU A 44 0.01 -10.16 7.89
C GLU A 44 0.79 -8.91 8.32
N LEU A 45 1.17 -8.03 7.37
CA LEU A 45 1.75 -6.71 7.64
C LEU A 45 0.70 -5.62 7.96
N GLY A 46 -0.58 -5.99 8.04
CA GLY A 46 -1.71 -5.07 8.19
C GLY A 46 -2.08 -4.30 6.93
N VAL A 47 -1.45 -4.59 5.79
CA VAL A 47 -1.79 -3.98 4.50
C VAL A 47 -3.04 -4.63 3.94
N LEU A 48 -4.12 -3.86 3.81
CA LEU A 48 -5.40 -4.35 3.30
C LEU A 48 -5.61 -3.92 1.86
N SER A 49 -6.30 -4.75 1.08
CA SER A 49 -6.58 -4.47 -0.32
C SER A 49 -7.96 -4.95 -0.77
N TRP A 50 -8.54 -4.21 -1.71
CA TRP A 50 -9.82 -4.52 -2.36
C TRP A 50 -9.74 -4.26 -3.87
N ARG A 51 -10.54 -5.01 -4.62
CA ARG A 51 -10.93 -4.71 -6.00
C ARG A 51 -12.30 -4.05 -5.97
N LEU A 52 -12.43 -2.91 -6.64
CA LEU A 52 -13.63 -2.08 -6.69
C LEU A 52 -13.92 -1.62 -8.14
N ASP A 53 -15.13 -1.11 -8.36
CA ASP A 53 -15.51 -0.55 -9.66
C ASP A 53 -15.08 0.92 -9.76
N ALA A 54 -13.91 1.15 -10.37
CA ALA A 54 -13.35 2.49 -10.55
C ALA A 54 -14.08 3.32 -11.61
N ASP A 55 -14.91 2.70 -12.46
CA ASP A 55 -15.72 3.44 -13.43
C ASP A 55 -17.01 3.98 -12.80
N ASN A 56 -17.50 3.34 -11.73
CA ASN A 56 -18.74 3.71 -11.04
C ASN A 56 -18.53 3.99 -9.53
N TYR A 57 -17.37 4.54 -9.15
CA TYR A 57 -17.00 4.74 -7.74
C TYR A 57 -18.01 5.58 -6.93
N GLU A 58 -18.80 6.45 -7.58
CA GLU A 58 -19.83 7.27 -6.89
C GLU A 58 -21.01 6.44 -6.40
N THR A 59 -21.27 5.31 -7.05
CA THR A 59 -22.41 4.40 -6.80
C THR A 59 -21.97 3.00 -6.37
N ASP A 60 -20.68 2.79 -6.14
CA ASP A 60 -20.13 1.51 -5.72
C ASP A 60 -20.53 1.21 -4.27
N GLU A 61 -21.47 0.27 -4.10
CA GLU A 61 -21.96 -0.17 -2.78
C GLU A 61 -20.86 -0.83 -1.93
N GLN A 62 -19.85 -1.45 -2.55
CA GLN A 62 -18.72 -2.03 -1.83
C GLN A 62 -17.83 -0.94 -1.25
N LEU A 63 -17.54 0.11 -2.04
CA LEU A 63 -16.81 1.28 -1.53
C LEU A 63 -17.59 1.92 -0.36
N LYS A 64 -18.90 2.11 -0.51
CA LYS A 64 -19.75 2.65 0.54
C LYS A 64 -19.67 1.81 1.83
N LYS A 65 -19.81 0.48 1.70
CA LYS A 65 -19.71 -0.44 2.83
C LYS A 65 -18.35 -0.34 3.54
N ILE A 66 -17.24 -0.32 2.79
CA ILE A 66 -15.89 -0.17 3.36
C ILE A 66 -15.79 1.15 4.14
N ARG A 67 -16.29 2.25 3.57
CA ARG A 67 -16.27 3.56 4.22
C ARG A 67 -17.09 3.59 5.51
N GLU A 68 -18.26 2.96 5.52
CA GLU A 68 -19.11 2.86 6.71
C GLU A 68 -18.47 1.99 7.79
N GLU A 69 -17.94 0.81 7.43
CA GLU A 69 -17.31 -0.13 8.36
C GLU A 69 -16.03 0.43 8.98
N ARG A 70 -15.26 1.22 8.22
CA ARG A 70 -13.96 1.77 8.66
C ARG A 70 -14.02 3.24 9.09
N GLY A 71 -15.18 3.88 9.00
CA GLY A 71 -15.37 5.28 9.43
C GLY A 71 -14.70 6.32 8.52
N TYR A 72 -14.53 6.01 7.23
CA TYR A 72 -13.89 6.92 6.26
C TYR A 72 -14.84 8.06 5.84
N SER A 73 -14.86 9.09 6.67
CA SER A 73 -15.73 10.26 6.54
C SER A 73 -15.22 11.31 5.55
N TYR A 74 -13.91 11.37 5.31
CA TYR A 74 -13.29 12.33 4.38
C TYR A 74 -12.87 11.64 3.08
N MET A 75 -13.01 12.35 1.95
CA MET A 75 -12.42 11.96 0.68
C MET A 75 -12.06 13.16 -0.19
N ASP A 76 -10.98 13.03 -0.96
CA ASP A 76 -10.66 13.91 -2.08
C ASP A 76 -9.94 13.15 -3.20
N PHE A 77 -9.52 13.85 -4.25
CA PHE A 77 -8.75 13.28 -5.36
C PHE A 77 -7.38 13.91 -5.49
N CYS A 78 -6.38 13.08 -5.72
CA CYS A 78 -5.03 13.51 -6.06
C CYS A 78 -4.65 12.92 -7.44
N GLU A 79 -4.32 13.79 -8.38
CA GLU A 79 -3.74 13.40 -9.68
C GLU A 79 -2.24 13.68 -9.66
N VAL A 80 -1.44 12.63 -9.84
CA VAL A 80 0.02 12.70 -9.84
C VAL A 80 0.49 12.48 -11.26
N CYS A 81 0.83 13.58 -11.93
CA CYS A 81 1.65 13.63 -13.14
C CYS A 81 2.31 15.01 -13.26
N PRO A 82 3.37 15.13 -14.08
CA PRO A 82 4.14 16.37 -14.21
C PRO A 82 3.28 17.61 -14.51
N GLU A 83 2.23 17.45 -15.31
CA GLU A 83 1.41 18.56 -15.80
C GLU A 83 0.31 18.98 -14.83
N LYS A 84 -0.12 18.09 -13.93
CA LYS A 84 -1.32 18.30 -13.09
C LYS A 84 -1.00 18.51 -11.61
N LEU A 85 0.13 18.01 -11.13
CA LEU A 85 0.47 18.10 -9.71
C LEU A 85 1.30 19.36 -9.42
N PRO A 86 0.81 20.32 -8.62
CA PRO A 86 1.60 21.48 -8.21
C PRO A 86 2.83 21.04 -7.40
N ASN A 87 3.99 21.64 -7.68
CA ASN A 87 5.29 21.25 -7.10
C ASN A 87 5.61 19.76 -7.32
N TYR A 88 5.29 19.23 -8.50
CA TYR A 88 5.46 17.82 -8.87
C TYR A 88 6.82 17.24 -8.42
N GLU A 89 7.93 17.85 -8.84
CA GLU A 89 9.29 17.36 -8.55
C GLU A 89 9.62 17.25 -7.05
N GLU A 90 9.11 18.18 -6.24
CA GLU A 90 9.30 18.14 -4.80
C GLU A 90 8.40 17.06 -4.18
N LYS A 91 7.13 17.00 -4.60
CA LYS A 91 6.17 16.03 -4.07
C LYS A 91 6.56 14.59 -4.37
N ILE A 92 6.99 14.28 -5.59
CA ILE A 92 7.40 12.90 -5.93
C ILE A 92 8.63 12.46 -5.13
N LYS A 93 9.54 13.37 -4.79
CA LYS A 93 10.68 13.08 -3.92
C LYS A 93 10.21 12.78 -2.50
N ASN A 94 9.33 13.63 -1.95
CA ASN A 94 8.78 13.44 -0.61
C ASN A 94 7.95 12.15 -0.52
N PHE A 95 7.19 11.81 -1.56
CA PHE A 95 6.44 10.55 -1.60
C PHE A 95 7.36 9.32 -1.61
N PHE A 96 8.52 9.41 -2.27
CA PHE A 96 9.44 8.29 -2.40
C PHE A 96 10.45 8.17 -1.24
N GLU A 97 10.65 9.24 -0.47
CA GLU A 97 11.42 9.15 0.76
C GLU A 97 10.72 8.20 1.74
N GLU A 98 11.44 7.26 2.34
CA GLU A 98 10.85 6.29 3.27
C GLU A 98 10.29 6.99 4.50
N HIS A 99 8.99 6.84 4.75
CA HIS A 99 8.28 7.52 5.83
C HIS A 99 7.19 6.64 6.46
N LEU A 100 6.59 7.17 7.53
CA LEU A 100 5.38 6.63 8.13
C LEU A 100 4.38 7.74 8.45
N HIS A 101 3.13 7.34 8.70
CA HIS A 101 2.07 8.22 9.19
C HIS A 101 1.54 7.75 10.55
N ALA A 102 0.99 8.69 11.31
CA ALA A 102 0.31 8.40 12.59
C ALA A 102 -1.10 7.82 12.39
N ASP A 103 -1.65 7.97 11.20
CA ASP A 103 -2.95 7.47 10.76
C ASP A 103 -2.79 6.52 9.56
N GLU A 104 -3.86 5.84 9.16
CA GLU A 104 -3.86 5.00 7.96
C GLU A 104 -3.61 5.83 6.69
N GLU A 105 -2.82 5.30 5.76
CA GLU A 105 -2.73 5.82 4.40
C GLU A 105 -3.65 5.01 3.49
N ILE A 106 -4.81 5.60 3.13
CA ILE A 106 -5.81 4.96 2.28
C ILE A 106 -5.79 5.55 0.88
N ARG A 107 -5.64 4.69 -0.13
CA ARG A 107 -5.61 5.08 -1.55
C ARG A 107 -6.46 4.15 -2.39
N TYR A 108 -7.41 4.72 -3.11
CA TYR A 108 -8.18 4.01 -4.12
C TYR A 108 -7.82 4.53 -5.52
N CYS A 109 -7.16 3.69 -6.32
CA CYS A 109 -6.73 4.04 -7.66
C CYS A 109 -7.92 4.03 -8.63
N VAL A 110 -8.34 5.22 -9.08
CA VAL A 110 -9.45 5.36 -10.03
C VAL A 110 -8.99 5.53 -11.48
N ALA A 111 -7.71 5.88 -11.70
CA ALA A 111 -7.07 5.82 -13.02
C ALA A 111 -5.55 5.69 -12.89
N GLY A 112 -4.90 5.13 -13.91
CA GLY A 112 -3.45 4.93 -13.93
C GLY A 112 -2.98 3.83 -12.96
N SER A 113 -1.77 3.99 -12.45
CA SER A 113 -1.13 3.00 -11.57
C SER A 113 0.12 3.56 -10.88
N GLY A 114 0.57 2.88 -9.83
CA GLY A 114 1.80 3.23 -9.11
C GLY A 114 2.22 2.16 -8.11
N TYR A 115 3.43 2.31 -7.55
CA TYR A 115 4.00 1.40 -6.57
C TYR A 115 3.94 1.99 -5.17
N PHE A 116 3.46 1.20 -4.22
CA PHE A 116 3.58 1.42 -2.79
C PHE A 116 4.58 0.39 -2.27
N ASP A 117 5.79 0.83 -1.94
CA ASP A 117 6.78 -0.06 -1.34
C ASP A 117 6.58 -0.04 0.18
N VAL A 118 6.56 -1.22 0.81
CA VAL A 118 6.39 -1.41 2.25
C VAL A 118 7.50 -2.29 2.81
N ARG A 119 7.87 -2.08 4.08
CA ARG A 119 8.82 -2.95 4.79
C ARG A 119 8.13 -4.20 5.33
N ASP A 120 8.75 -5.36 5.11
CA ASP A 120 8.34 -6.61 5.76
C ASP A 120 8.89 -6.74 7.20
N HIS A 121 8.68 -7.89 7.84
CA HIS A 121 9.17 -8.16 9.20
C HIS A 121 10.69 -8.19 9.35
N ASN A 122 11.43 -8.42 8.25
CA ASN A 122 12.88 -8.43 8.19
C ASN A 122 13.46 -7.10 7.71
N ASP A 123 12.61 -6.07 7.57
CA ASP A 123 12.98 -4.77 7.01
C ASP A 123 13.36 -4.82 5.52
N ASP A 124 12.93 -5.86 4.78
CA ASP A 124 13.09 -5.95 3.33
C ASP A 124 11.96 -5.21 2.59
N TRP A 125 12.25 -4.68 1.40
CA TRP A 125 11.25 -4.01 0.57
C TRP A 125 10.36 -5.00 -0.19
N ILE A 126 9.05 -4.86 0.00
CA ILE A 126 8.01 -5.41 -0.86
C ILE A 126 7.42 -4.28 -1.68
N ARG A 127 7.42 -4.42 -3.00
CA ARG A 127 6.76 -3.51 -3.93
C ARG A 127 5.32 -3.98 -4.14
N VAL A 128 4.35 -3.08 -3.92
CA VAL A 128 2.92 -3.33 -4.18
C VAL A 128 2.48 -2.46 -5.35
N TRP A 129 2.18 -3.08 -6.49
CA TRP A 129 1.67 -2.41 -7.68
C TRP A 129 0.16 -2.29 -7.62
N VAL A 130 -0.31 -1.05 -7.50
CA VAL A 130 -1.74 -0.73 -7.44
C VAL A 130 -2.16 -0.09 -8.75
N LYS A 131 -3.12 -0.73 -9.42
CA LYS A 131 -3.69 -0.32 -10.70
C LYS A 131 -5.12 0.16 -10.51
N LYS A 132 -5.70 0.78 -11.55
CA LYS A 132 -7.12 1.18 -11.57
C LYS A 132 -8.03 0.05 -11.04
N GLY A 133 -8.92 0.40 -10.10
CA GLY A 133 -9.80 -0.54 -9.41
C GLY A 133 -9.22 -1.10 -8.11
N GLY A 134 -7.92 -0.95 -7.88
CA GLY A 134 -7.25 -1.35 -6.65
C GLY A 134 -7.39 -0.29 -5.56
N MET A 135 -7.91 -0.69 -4.40
CA MET A 135 -7.84 0.08 -3.16
C MET A 135 -6.83 -0.58 -2.23
N ILE A 136 -5.95 0.22 -1.64
CA ILE A 136 -4.96 -0.19 -0.64
C ILE A 136 -5.09 0.65 0.62
N VAL A 137 -4.89 0.02 1.77
CA VAL A 137 -4.78 0.66 3.08
C VAL A 137 -3.46 0.25 3.70
N LEU A 138 -2.60 1.22 3.96
CA LEU A 138 -1.38 1.05 4.73
C LEU A 138 -1.67 1.41 6.20
N PRO A 139 -1.38 0.52 7.16
CA PRO A 139 -1.69 0.77 8.56
C PRO A 139 -0.80 1.89 9.12
N ALA A 140 -1.32 2.62 10.12
CA ALA A 140 -0.53 3.59 10.86
C ALA A 140 0.78 2.96 11.38
N GLY A 141 1.90 3.68 11.27
CA GLY A 141 3.20 3.22 11.76
C GLY A 141 3.98 2.26 10.84
N ILE A 142 3.45 1.83 9.69
CA ILE A 142 4.24 1.08 8.71
C ILE A 142 5.21 2.00 7.97
N TYR A 143 6.46 1.55 7.79
CA TYR A 143 7.39 2.23 6.90
C TYR A 143 7.05 1.90 5.45
N HIS A 144 6.85 2.96 4.66
CA HIS A 144 6.47 2.86 3.27
C HIS A 144 6.99 4.03 2.45
N ARG A 145 6.84 3.92 1.13
CA ARG A 145 7.06 5.00 0.16
C ARG A 145 6.20 4.78 -1.07
N PHE A 146 5.98 5.83 -1.85
CA PHE A 146 5.24 5.79 -3.09
C PHE A 146 6.08 6.28 -4.28
N THR A 147 5.95 5.61 -5.42
CA THR A 147 6.43 6.11 -6.71
C THR A 147 5.43 5.80 -7.81
N LEU A 148 5.39 6.64 -8.83
CA LEU A 148 4.78 6.26 -10.10
C LEU A 148 5.50 5.05 -10.71
N ASP A 149 4.80 4.29 -11.53
CA ASP A 149 5.43 3.34 -12.45
C ASP A 149 5.83 4.05 -13.77
N ALA A 150 6.33 3.28 -14.74
CA ALA A 150 6.76 3.78 -16.04
C ALA A 150 5.67 4.53 -16.85
N ASN A 151 4.38 4.35 -16.53
CA ASN A 151 3.29 5.09 -17.17
C ASN A 151 3.17 6.54 -16.67
N ASN A 152 3.85 6.88 -15.57
CA ASN A 152 3.95 8.25 -15.03
C ASN A 152 2.61 8.95 -14.74
N TYR A 153 1.56 8.17 -14.41
CA TYR A 153 0.25 8.73 -14.09
C TYR A 153 -0.51 7.86 -13.08
N ILE A 154 -1.02 8.49 -12.03
CA ILE A 154 -2.07 7.94 -11.19
C ILE A 154 -3.09 9.03 -10.83
N LYS A 155 -4.37 8.65 -10.77
CA LYS A 155 -5.43 9.38 -10.07
C LYS A 155 -5.92 8.51 -8.93
N ALA A 156 -5.70 8.98 -7.71
CA ALA A 156 -6.12 8.30 -6.50
C ALA A 156 -7.20 9.11 -5.79
N MET A 157 -8.29 8.43 -5.40
CA MET A 157 -9.14 8.89 -4.33
C MET A 157 -8.40 8.63 -3.01
N ARG A 158 -8.25 9.66 -2.19
CA ARG A 158 -7.67 9.54 -0.85
C ARG A 158 -8.81 9.56 0.16
N LEU A 159 -8.80 8.65 1.13
CA LEU A 159 -9.84 8.54 2.15
C LEU A 159 -9.21 8.69 3.54
N PHE A 160 -9.94 9.28 4.49
CA PHE A 160 -9.49 9.49 5.87
C PHE A 160 -10.62 9.30 6.87
N VAL A 161 -10.24 8.90 8.09
CA VAL A 161 -11.09 9.02 9.29
C VAL A 161 -10.97 10.45 9.80
N GLY A 162 -12.08 11.20 9.85
CA GLY A 162 -12.07 12.60 10.26
C GLY A 162 -11.33 13.52 9.28
N ASP A 163 -10.82 14.64 9.80
CA ASP A 163 -10.03 15.60 9.01
C ASP A 163 -8.62 15.06 8.76
N PRO A 164 -8.09 15.14 7.53
CA PRO A 164 -6.85 14.45 7.18
C PRO A 164 -5.60 15.16 7.73
N ILE A 165 -4.68 14.35 8.30
CA ILE A 165 -3.33 14.77 8.67
C ILE A 165 -2.34 14.05 7.74
N TRP A 166 -1.77 14.80 6.80
CA TRP A 166 -0.88 14.26 5.76
C TRP A 166 0.60 14.20 6.14
N THR A 167 0.94 14.56 7.38
CA THR A 167 2.35 14.75 7.78
C THR A 167 3.12 13.44 7.68
N PRO A 168 4.14 13.35 6.80
CA PRO A 168 5.04 12.21 6.78
C PRO A 168 6.11 12.37 7.87
N PHE A 169 6.51 11.25 8.46
CA PHE A 169 7.67 11.16 9.36
C PHE A 169 8.74 10.29 8.72
N ASN A 170 9.69 10.93 8.02
CA ASN A 170 10.76 10.25 7.28
C ASN A 170 11.64 9.43 8.23
N ARG A 171 11.94 8.17 7.91
CA ARG A 171 12.72 7.28 8.78
C ARG A 171 14.08 7.92 9.15
N PRO A 172 14.55 7.88 10.42
CA PRO A 172 14.01 7.11 11.57
C PRO A 172 13.03 7.88 12.46
N HIS A 173 11.95 7.20 12.88
CA HIS A 173 10.92 7.72 13.80
C HIS A 173 10.30 6.62 14.70
N ASP A 174 11.10 5.63 15.12
CA ASP A 174 10.65 4.48 15.92
C ASP A 174 10.09 4.82 17.31
N HIS A 175 10.28 6.07 17.77
CA HIS A 175 9.77 6.54 19.05
C HIS A 175 8.27 6.87 19.03
N LEU A 176 7.67 7.07 17.84
CA LEU A 176 6.28 7.48 17.68
C LEU A 176 5.30 6.40 18.19
N PRO A 177 4.19 6.79 18.86
CA PRO A 177 3.20 5.84 19.38
C PRO A 177 2.65 4.88 18.31
N ALA A 178 2.26 5.41 17.14
CA ALA A 178 1.73 4.60 16.04
C ALA A 178 2.73 3.53 15.57
N ARG A 179 4.02 3.85 15.54
CA ARG A 179 5.07 2.88 15.17
C ARG A 179 5.21 1.77 16.21
N LYS A 180 5.14 2.10 17.50
CA LYS A 180 5.18 1.09 18.58
C LYS A 180 3.97 0.17 18.53
N GLU A 181 2.78 0.74 18.34
CA GLU A 181 1.53 -0.04 18.22
C GLU A 181 1.55 -0.95 16.99
N TYR A 182 2.06 -0.47 15.84
CA TYR A 182 2.28 -1.30 14.66
C TYR A 182 3.19 -2.50 14.96
N LEU A 183 4.34 -2.25 15.61
CA LEU A 183 5.29 -3.30 15.96
C LEU A 183 4.68 -4.33 16.91
N GLU A 184 3.94 -3.90 17.92
CA GLU A 184 3.24 -4.79 18.87
C GLU A 184 2.15 -5.63 18.18
N THR A 185 1.42 -5.03 17.23
CA THR A 185 0.27 -5.65 16.58
C THR A 185 0.67 -6.63 15.48
N PHE A 186 1.60 -6.25 14.60
CA PHE A 186 1.90 -7.00 13.38
C PHE A 186 3.25 -7.73 13.45
N VAL A 187 4.25 -7.16 14.14
CA VAL A 187 5.62 -7.74 14.13
C VAL A 187 5.88 -8.67 15.33
N GLN A 188 5.50 -8.27 16.54
CA GLN A 188 5.78 -9.05 17.75
C GLN A 188 4.84 -10.25 17.96
N LYS A 189 3.60 -10.18 17.45
CA LYS A 189 2.66 -11.32 17.51
C LYS A 189 3.10 -12.51 16.67
N GLU A 190 3.78 -12.26 15.54
CA GLU A 190 4.35 -13.29 14.68
C GLU A 190 5.50 -14.04 15.35
N ALA A 191 6.39 -13.32 16.05
CA ALA A 191 7.47 -13.94 16.82
C ALA A 191 6.99 -14.86 17.96
N ALA A 192 5.73 -14.73 18.38
CA ALA A 192 5.11 -15.50 19.45
C ALA A 192 4.24 -16.69 18.98
N ARG A 193 4.03 -16.87 17.65
CA ARG A 193 3.39 -18.08 17.12
C ARG A 193 4.38 -19.24 17.22
N PRO A 194 4.10 -20.32 18.00
CA PRO A 194 4.96 -21.48 17.98
C PRO A 194 4.96 -22.07 16.57
N ALA A 195 6.16 -22.43 16.08
CA ALA A 195 6.29 -23.25 14.89
C ALA A 195 5.41 -24.50 15.08
N VAL A 196 4.32 -24.60 14.33
CA VAL A 196 3.52 -25.82 14.30
C VAL A 196 4.40 -26.89 13.67
N ASP A 197 4.78 -27.88 14.47
CA ASP A 197 5.60 -29.02 14.09
C ASP A 197 5.07 -29.65 12.79
N ALA A 198 5.83 -29.47 11.70
CA ALA A 198 5.78 -30.35 10.55
C ALA A 198 6.61 -31.60 10.86
N ALA A 199 6.11 -32.47 11.75
CA ALA A 199 6.64 -33.80 11.99
C ALA A 199 5.59 -34.72 12.65
N ALA A 200 4.77 -35.38 11.82
CA ALA A 200 4.37 -36.80 11.92
C ALA A 200 3.16 -37.08 11.00
#